data_AF-G9EQX6-F1
#
_entry.id   AF-G9EQX6-F1
#
_cell.length_a   1.000
_cell.length_b   1.000
_cell.length_c   1.000
_cell.angle_alpha   90.00
_cell.angle_beta   90.00
_cell.angle_gamma   90.00
#
_symmetry.space_group_name_H-M   'P 1'
#
loop_
_entity.id
_entity.type
_entity.pdbx_description
1 polymer ?
#
loop_
_entity_poly.entity_id
_entity_poly.type
_entity_poly.pdbx_seq_one_letter_code
_entity_poly.pdbx_strand_id
1 'polypeptide(L)'
;MNQPLNALMSKLNWQLNELNLHLHESQTQSQSLTTQIQAIDGLINQARPKSLVINPELEMNRLNFMTQEANKKDELSAELKNHQDVERKLKEKIQRVKTELKMLEKYLEREESSHHEQQKKAHDNALDEWVIQKRESL
;
A
#
# COMPACT_ATOMS: atom_id res chain seq x y z
N MET A 1 -16.96 9.51 -23.97
CA MET A 1 -15.93 9.20 -22.95
C MET A 1 -14.61 8.86 -23.64
N ASN A 2 -13.51 9.42 -23.14
CA ASN A 2 -12.19 9.28 -23.74
C ASN A 2 -11.62 7.88 -23.43
N GLN A 3 -11.79 6.89 -24.35
CA GLN A 3 -11.40 5.50 -24.12
C GLN A 3 -9.96 5.30 -23.60
N PRO A 4 -8.95 6.05 -24.08
CA PRO A 4 -7.58 5.95 -23.54
C PRO A 4 -7.48 6.27 -22.04
N LEU A 5 -8.26 7.23 -21.55
CA LEU A 5 -8.25 7.67 -20.16
C LEU A 5 -8.88 6.61 -19.23
N ASN A 6 -9.99 6.00 -19.67
CA ASN A 6 -10.61 4.88 -18.96
C ASN A 6 -9.69 3.65 -18.90
N ALA A 7 -8.94 3.38 -19.97
CA ALA A 7 -7.94 2.32 -19.99
C ALA A 7 -6.79 2.60 -19.00
N LEU A 8 -6.33 3.85 -18.93
CA LEU A 8 -5.30 4.27 -17.98
C LEU A 8 -5.76 4.14 -16.52
N MET A 9 -6.97 4.61 -16.19
CA MET A 9 -7.54 4.45 -14.84
C MET A 9 -7.69 2.97 -14.46
N SER A 10 -8.19 2.15 -15.38
CA SER A 10 -8.30 0.70 -15.16
C SER A 10 -6.94 0.06 -14.86
N LYS A 11 -5.90 0.44 -15.61
CA LYS A 11 -4.53 -0.02 -15.38
C LYS A 11 -3.99 0.43 -14.02
N LEU A 12 -4.17 1.69 -13.66
CA LEU A 12 -3.72 2.21 -12.35
C LEU A 12 -4.46 1.55 -11.19
N ASN A 13 -5.75 1.27 -11.32
CA ASN A 13 -6.51 0.51 -10.33
C ASN A 13 -6.01 -0.92 -10.18
N TRP A 14 -5.70 -1.59 -11.31
CA TRP A 14 -5.09 -2.91 -11.26
C TRP A 14 -3.73 -2.90 -10.54
N GLN A 15 -2.87 -1.94 -10.87
CA GLN A 15 -1.58 -1.75 -10.20
C GLN A 15 -1.75 -1.45 -8.71
N LEU A 16 -2.75 -0.65 -8.34
CA LEU A 16 -3.05 -0.36 -6.94
C LEU A 16 -3.42 -1.62 -6.17
N ASN A 17 -4.25 -2.49 -6.77
CA ASN A 17 -4.65 -3.75 -6.17
C ASN A 17 -3.46 -4.71 -5.99
N GLU A 18 -2.60 -4.83 -7.01
CA GLU A 18 -1.38 -5.64 -6.95
C GLU A 18 -0.42 -5.14 -5.86
N LEU A 19 -0.21 -3.82 -5.77
CA LEU A 19 0.63 -3.23 -4.73
C LEU A 19 0.05 -3.46 -3.32
N ASN A 20 -1.27 -3.38 -3.15
CA ASN A 20 -1.92 -3.67 -1.87
C ASN A 20 -1.79 -5.14 -1.48
N LEU A 21 -1.88 -6.06 -2.45
CA LEU A 21 -1.66 -7.49 -2.21
C LEU A 21 -0.25 -7.76 -1.70
N HIS A 22 0.77 -7.23 -2.39
CA HIS A 22 2.16 -7.37 -1.96
C HIS A 22 2.44 -6.71 -0.61
N LEU A 23 1.78 -5.58 -0.32
CA LEU A 23 1.89 -4.96 1.00
C LEU A 23 1.34 -5.89 2.08
N HIS A 24 0.18 -6.50 1.84
CA HIS A 24 -0.43 -7.44 2.78
C HIS A 24 0.42 -8.70 3.00
N GLU A 25 0.98 -9.26 1.93
CA GLU A 25 1.90 -10.40 1.99
C GLU A 25 3.14 -10.07 2.84
N SER A 26 3.78 -8.92 2.58
CA SER A 26 4.95 -8.48 3.34
C SER A 26 4.62 -8.22 4.81
N GLN A 27 3.46 -7.63 5.11
CA GLN A 27 3.00 -7.41 6.49
C GLN A 27 2.79 -8.73 7.24
N THR A 28 2.22 -9.72 6.56
CA THR A 28 2.01 -11.05 7.11
C THR A 28 3.35 -11.72 7.44
N GLN A 29 4.34 -11.60 6.55
CA GLN A 29 5.69 -12.09 6.77
C GLN A 29 6.38 -11.36 7.95
N SER A 30 6.33 -10.03 7.99
CA SER A 30 6.83 -9.22 9.11
C SER A 30 6.23 -9.65 10.45
N GLN A 31 4.92 -9.93 10.49
CA GLN A 31 4.24 -10.35 11.71
C GLN A 31 4.64 -11.78 12.13
N SER A 32 4.82 -12.68 11.17
CA SER A 32 5.37 -14.02 11.43
C SER A 32 6.78 -13.94 12.04
N LEU A 33 7.67 -13.15 11.44
CA LEU A 33 9.03 -12.94 11.94
C LEU A 33 9.04 -12.32 13.34
N THR A 34 8.18 -11.34 13.59
CA THR A 34 8.02 -10.72 14.92
C THR A 34 7.62 -11.76 15.96
N THR A 35 6.69 -12.66 15.62
CA THR A 35 6.25 -13.74 16.51
C THR A 35 7.38 -14.73 16.80
N GLN A 36 8.17 -15.09 15.79
CA GLN A 36 9.33 -15.97 15.96
C GLN A 36 10.41 -15.34 16.84
N ILE A 37 10.71 -14.06 16.66
CA ILE A 37 11.65 -13.30 17.50
C ILE A 37 11.18 -13.29 18.96
N GLN A 38 9.89 -13.05 19.20
CA GLN A 38 9.32 -13.07 20.56
C GLN A 38 9.41 -14.46 21.20
N ALA A 39 9.21 -15.53 20.41
CA ALA A 39 9.36 -16.90 20.90
C ALA A 39 10.82 -17.18 21.32
N ILE A 40 11.79 -16.75 20.52
CA ILE A 40 13.23 -16.88 20.84
C ILE A 40 13.56 -16.09 22.11
N ASP A 41 13.06 -14.86 22.25
CA ASP A 41 13.23 -14.08 23.48
C ASP A 41 12.64 -14.79 24.70
N GLY A 42 11.50 -15.47 24.53
CA GLY A 42 10.93 -16.35 25.55
C GLY A 42 11.87 -17.48 25.96
N LEU A 43 12.46 -18.19 24.99
CA LEU A 43 13.40 -19.29 25.23
C LEU A 43 14.66 -18.82 25.95
N ILE A 44 15.26 -17.71 25.51
CA ILE A 44 16.45 -17.11 26.12
C ILE A 44 16.17 -16.71 27.57
N ASN A 45 15.00 -16.13 27.85
CA ASN A 45 14.61 -15.76 29.21
C ASN A 45 14.35 -16.97 30.12
N GLN A 46 13.82 -18.07 29.57
CA GLN A 46 13.63 -19.32 30.31
C GLN A 46 14.94 -20.03 30.62
N ALA A 47 15.95 -19.87 29.75
CA ALA A 47 17.28 -20.44 29.93
C ALA A 47 18.11 -19.77 31.05
N ARG A 48 17.56 -18.79 31.79
CA ARG A 48 18.25 -18.17 32.93
C ARG A 48 18.48 -19.17 34.07
N PRO A 49 19.64 -19.12 34.75
CA PRO A 49 19.98 -20.08 35.80
C PRO A 49 19.01 -19.97 36.97
N LYS A 50 18.48 -21.12 37.40
CA LYS A 50 17.54 -21.23 38.54
C LYS A 50 18.21 -21.75 39.82
N SER A 51 19.46 -22.21 39.73
CA SER A 51 20.22 -22.80 40.82
C SER A 51 21.41 -21.92 41.19
N LEU A 52 21.70 -21.82 42.50
CA LEU A 52 22.89 -21.16 43.06
C LEU A 52 24.15 -22.04 42.94
N VAL A 53 23.99 -23.34 42.67
CA VAL A 53 25.11 -24.27 42.47
C VAL A 53 25.40 -24.38 40.97
N ILE A 54 26.59 -23.93 40.56
CA ILE A 54 27.03 -23.93 39.16
C ILE A 54 27.66 -25.28 38.83
N ASN A 55 27.09 -25.98 37.85
CA ASN A 55 27.73 -27.09 37.17
C ASN A 55 28.36 -26.56 35.86
N PRO A 56 29.69 -26.57 35.71
CA PRO A 56 30.37 -25.99 34.54
C PRO A 56 29.93 -26.56 33.19
N GLU A 57 29.69 -27.87 33.08
CA GLU A 57 29.27 -28.49 31.82
C GLU A 57 27.86 -28.08 31.42
N LEU A 58 26.94 -28.06 32.39
CA LEU A 58 25.56 -27.59 32.17
C LEU A 58 25.54 -26.10 31.82
N GLU A 59 26.40 -25.30 32.45
CA GLU A 59 26.50 -23.87 32.17
C GLU A 59 27.06 -23.60 30.77
N MET A 60 28.09 -24.34 30.33
CA MET A 60 28.58 -24.24 28.95
C MET A 60 27.49 -24.59 27.92
N ASN A 61 26.75 -25.68 28.13
CA ASN A 61 25.67 -26.07 27.23
C ASN A 61 24.56 -25.00 27.17
N ARG A 62 24.21 -24.42 28.33
CA ARG A 62 23.25 -23.33 28.43
C ARG A 62 23.70 -22.08 27.66
N LEU A 63 24.95 -21.67 27.84
CA LEU A 63 25.52 -20.52 27.15
C LEU A 63 25.62 -20.74 25.63
N ASN A 64 25.99 -21.96 25.21
CA ASN A 64 25.99 -22.34 23.80
C ASN A 64 24.59 -22.24 23.19
N PHE A 65 23.57 -22.77 23.89
CA PHE A 65 22.18 -22.65 23.48
C PHE A 65 21.73 -21.18 23.35
N MET A 66 22.00 -20.36 24.37
CA MET A 66 21.66 -18.93 24.34
C MET A 66 22.34 -18.20 23.18
N THR A 67 23.60 -18.55 22.87
CA THR A 67 24.35 -17.95 21.77
C THR A 67 23.76 -18.33 20.41
N GLN A 68 23.37 -19.60 20.23
CA GLN A 68 22.72 -20.06 19.00
C GLN A 68 21.38 -19.35 18.77
N GLU A 69 20.55 -19.27 19.81
CA GLU A 69 19.26 -18.58 19.74
C GLU A 69 19.41 -17.06 19.53
N ALA A 70 20.42 -16.43 20.14
CA ALA A 70 20.73 -15.02 19.90
C ALA A 70 21.15 -14.76 18.44
N ASN A 71 22.01 -15.61 17.86
CA ASN A 71 22.40 -15.49 16.45
C ASN A 71 21.18 -15.62 15.52
N LYS A 72 20.30 -16.61 15.80
CA LYS A 72 19.06 -16.80 15.04
C LYS A 72 18.13 -15.59 15.16
N LYS A 73 18.03 -14.98 16.34
CA LYS A 73 17.28 -13.75 16.54
C LYS A 73 17.82 -12.60 15.69
N ASP A 74 19.14 -12.45 15.61
CA ASP A 74 19.78 -11.40 14.83
C ASP A 74 19.51 -11.57 13.33
N GLU A 75 19.57 -12.81 12.83
CA GLU A 75 19.21 -13.16 11.44
C GLU A 75 17.75 -12.79 11.13
N LEU A 76 16.80 -13.23 11.98
CA LEU A 76 15.38 -12.90 11.82
C LEU A 76 15.10 -11.41 11.94
N SER A 77 15.86 -10.69 12.78
CA SER A 77 15.73 -9.24 12.96
C SER A 77 16.20 -8.48 11.71
N ALA A 78 17.26 -8.96 11.06
CA ALA A 78 17.72 -8.42 9.79
C ALA A 78 16.69 -8.65 8.68
N GLU A 79 16.09 -9.84 8.62
CA GLU A 79 15.02 -10.16 7.67
C GLU A 79 13.77 -9.30 7.90
N LEU A 80 13.36 -9.13 9.16
CA LEU A 80 12.25 -8.26 9.54
C LEU A 80 12.48 -6.82 9.07
N LYS A 81 13.70 -6.30 9.24
CA LYS A 81 14.06 -4.96 8.77
C LYS A 81 13.94 -4.84 7.24
N ASN A 82 14.35 -5.88 6.51
CA ASN A 82 14.21 -5.91 5.05
C ASN A 82 12.72 -5.83 4.63
N HIS A 83 11.85 -6.60 5.28
CA HIS A 83 10.41 -6.53 5.02
C HIS A 83 9.83 -5.14 5.36
N GLN A 84 10.23 -4.54 6.47
CA GLN A 84 9.79 -3.18 6.83
C GLN A 84 10.23 -2.13 5.80
N ASP A 85 11.43 -2.26 5.25
CA ASP A 85 11.91 -1.38 4.17
C ASP A 85 11.12 -1.57 2.87
N VAL A 86 10.74 -2.82 2.54
CA VAL A 86 9.87 -3.15 1.39
C VAL A 86 8.47 -2.56 1.61
N GLU A 87 7.88 -2.75 2.79
CA GLU A 87 6.58 -2.18 3.15
C GLU A 87 6.56 -0.65 3.01
N ARG A 88 7.62 0.04 3.46
CA ARG A 88 7.74 1.50 3.29
C ARG A 88 7.69 1.88 1.81
N LYS A 89 8.49 1.21 0.97
CA LYS A 89 8.52 1.45 -0.49
C LYS A 89 7.18 1.16 -1.15
N LEU A 90 6.48 0.10 -0.72
CA LEU A 90 5.14 -0.23 -1.23
C LEU A 90 4.12 0.84 -0.84
N LYS A 91 4.10 1.30 0.42
CA LYS A 91 3.22 2.38 0.88
C LYS A 91 3.44 3.67 0.11
N GLU A 92 4.70 4.03 -0.16
CA GLU A 92 5.02 5.19 -1.00
C GLU A 92 4.48 5.05 -2.43
N LYS A 93 4.66 3.89 -3.06
CA LYS A 93 4.12 3.62 -4.41
C LYS A 93 2.59 3.65 -4.44
N ILE A 94 1.94 3.02 -3.47
CA ILE A 94 0.48 3.04 -3.31
C ILE A 94 -0.02 4.48 -3.21
N GLN A 95 0.64 5.31 -2.41
CA GLN A 95 0.26 6.72 -2.26
C GLN A 95 0.38 7.49 -3.58
N ARG A 96 1.46 7.26 -4.34
CA ARG A 96 1.63 7.89 -5.67
C ARG A 96 0.52 7.49 -6.63
N VAL A 97 0.23 6.19 -6.75
CA VAL A 97 -0.84 5.68 -7.64
C VAL A 97 -2.21 6.24 -7.22
N LYS A 98 -2.50 6.32 -5.92
CA LYS A 98 -3.74 6.94 -5.41
C LYS A 98 -3.82 8.42 -5.78
N THR A 99 -2.72 9.17 -5.70
CA THR A 99 -2.71 10.57 -6.11
C THR A 99 -2.91 10.73 -7.62
N GLU A 100 -2.32 9.86 -8.43
CA GLU A 100 -2.50 9.85 -9.89
C GLU A 100 -3.96 9.56 -10.26
N LEU A 101 -4.57 8.54 -9.67
CA LEU A 101 -5.99 8.23 -9.86
C LEU A 101 -6.88 9.42 -9.52
N LYS A 102 -6.66 10.05 -8.36
CA LYS A 102 -7.42 11.22 -7.93
C LYS A 102 -7.27 12.43 -8.87
N MET A 103 -6.11 12.58 -9.50
CA MET A 103 -5.90 13.63 -10.50
C MET A 103 -6.67 13.33 -11.79
N LEU A 104 -6.70 12.07 -12.23
CA LEU A 104 -7.46 11.65 -13.43
C LEU A 104 -8.97 11.73 -13.20
N GLU A 105 -9.46 11.37 -12.01
CA GLU A 105 -10.87 11.54 -11.62
C GLU A 105 -11.29 13.01 -11.71
N LYS A 106 -10.51 13.91 -11.10
CA LYS A 106 -10.77 15.36 -11.19
C LYS A 106 -10.70 15.90 -12.60
N TYR A 107 -9.84 15.34 -13.44
CA TYR A 107 -9.76 15.72 -14.85
C TYR A 107 -11.04 15.33 -15.59
N LEU A 108 -11.53 14.10 -15.38
CA LEU A 108 -12.79 13.62 -15.95
C LEU A 108 -13.99 14.48 -15.52
N GLU A 109 -14.11 14.76 -14.22
CA GLU A 109 -15.18 15.62 -13.69
C GLU A 109 -15.22 17.00 -14.37
N ARG A 110 -14.04 17.58 -14.62
CA ARG A 110 -13.91 18.87 -15.32
C ARG A 110 -14.28 18.77 -16.79
N GLU A 111 -13.84 17.73 -17.50
CA GLU A 111 -14.23 17.52 -18.89
C GLU A 111 -15.74 17.33 -19.03
N GLU A 112 -16.35 16.53 -18.17
CA GLU A 112 -17.79 16.29 -18.18
C GLU A 112 -18.58 17.58 -17.91
N SER A 113 -18.14 18.36 -16.92
CA SER A 113 -18.75 19.66 -16.60
C SER A 113 -18.64 20.64 -17.77
N SER A 114 -17.45 20.75 -18.37
CA SER A 114 -17.21 21.63 -19.52
C SER A 114 -18.04 21.21 -20.74
N HIS A 115 -18.14 19.91 -21.01
CA HIS A 115 -18.93 19.38 -22.11
C HIS A 115 -20.42 19.65 -21.90
N HIS A 116 -20.93 19.48 -20.68
CA HIS A 116 -22.31 19.78 -20.34
C HIS A 116 -22.63 21.28 -20.51
N GLU A 117 -21.72 22.16 -20.09
CA GLU A 117 -21.89 23.61 -20.26
C GLU A 117 -21.88 24.01 -21.74
N GLN A 118 -21.02 23.41 -22.56
CA GLN A 118 -21.00 23.64 -24.01
C GLN A 118 -22.29 23.18 -24.69
N GLN A 119 -22.81 22.00 -24.33
CA GLN A 119 -24.08 21.50 -24.86
C GLN A 119 -25.23 22.44 -24.50
N LYS A 120 -25.27 22.93 -23.26
CA LYS A 120 -26.28 23.90 -22.83
C LYS A 120 -26.20 25.19 -23.62
N LYS A 121 -25.01 25.78 -23.78
CA LYS A 121 -24.80 26.98 -24.60
C LYS A 121 -25.21 26.78 -26.06
N ALA A 122 -24.88 25.63 -26.65
CA ALA A 122 -25.27 25.32 -28.02
C ALA A 122 -26.80 25.21 -28.17
N HIS A 123 -27.48 24.58 -27.20
CA HIS A 123 -28.93 24.50 -27.17
C HIS A 123 -29.59 25.88 -27.00
N ASP A 124 -29.11 26.69 -26.05
CA ASP A 124 -29.63 28.03 -25.81
C ASP A 124 -29.44 28.94 -27.04
N ASN A 125 -28.27 28.89 -27.68
CA ASN A 125 -28.02 29.61 -28.94
C ASN A 125 -28.94 29.15 -30.07
N ALA A 126 -29.15 27.83 -30.23
CA ALA A 126 -30.03 27.30 -31.26
C ALA A 126 -31.50 27.70 -31.03
N LEU A 127 -31.93 27.79 -29.77
CA LEU A 127 -33.25 28.29 -29.40
C LEU A 127 -33.40 29.77 -29.75
N ASP A 128 -32.40 30.59 -29.40
CA ASP A 128 -32.39 32.02 -29.71
C ASP A 128 -32.43 32.27 -31.23
N GLU A 129 -31.63 31.55 -32.00
CA GLU A 129 -31.65 31.62 -33.48
C GLU A 129 -33.01 31.24 -34.05
N TRP A 130 -33.64 30.17 -33.51
CA TRP A 130 -34.97 29.75 -33.94
C TRP A 130 -36.05 30.82 -33.66
N VAL A 131 -35.97 31.47 -32.48
CA VAL A 131 -36.88 32.57 -32.12
C VAL A 131 -36.70 33.76 -33.04
N ILE A 132 -35.46 34.13 -33.38
CA ILE A 132 -35.16 35.23 -34.31
C ILE A 132 -35.74 34.93 -35.69
N GLN A 133 -35.46 33.74 -36.25
CA GLN A 133 -35.98 33.34 -37.57
C GLN A 133 -37.51 33.38 -37.62
N LYS A 134 -38.19 32.95 -36.55
CA LYS A 134 -39.66 33.00 -36.45
C LYS A 134 -40.23 34.42 -36.39
N ARG A 135 -39.48 35.38 -35.84
CA ARG A 135 -39.89 36.79 -35.81
C ARG A 135 -39.68 37.50 -37.15
N GLU A 136 -38.65 37.12 -37.90
CA GLU A 136 -38.36 37.69 -39.22
C GLU A 136 -39.25 37.14 -40.35
N SER A 137 -39.95 36.03 -40.09
CA SER A 137 -40.86 35.39 -41.05
C SER A 137 -42.36 35.73 -40.83
N LEU A 138 -42.65 36.70 -39.95
CA LEU A 138 -43.95 37.34 -39.74
C LEU A 138 -43.95 38.75 -40.31
#